data_AF-V5RWG2-F1
#
_entry.id   AF-V5RWG2-F1
#
_cell.length_a   1.000
_cell.length_b   1.000
_cell.length_c   1.000
_cell.angle_alpha   90.00
_cell.angle_beta   90.00
_cell.angle_gamma   90.00
#
_symmetry.space_group_name_H-M   'P 1'
#
loop_
_entity.id
_entity.type
_entity.pdbx_description
1 polymer ?
#
loop_
_entity_poly.entity_id
_entity_poly.type
_entity_poly.pdbx_seq_one_letter_code
_entity_poly.pdbx_strand_id
1 'polypeptide(L)' 'MNMTGYIPTDEDIAAMVRDLEKNDPENANPEYARQMLIKMKLMYRELGKIDEELLHKEMEEFKHQDSED' A
#
# COMPACT_ATOMS: atom_id res chain seq x y z
N MET A 1 -12.24 6.32 -21.63
CA MET A 1 -12.07 5.46 -20.43
C MET A 1 -11.84 6.38 -19.24
N ASN A 2 -12.88 6.71 -18.47
CA ASN A 2 -12.70 7.47 -17.23
C ASN A 2 -12.12 6.50 -16.21
N MET A 3 -10.79 6.48 -16.08
CA MET A 3 -10.17 5.93 -14.88
C MET A 3 -10.61 6.84 -13.74
N THR A 4 -11.63 6.43 -12.99
CA THR A 4 -11.87 7.00 -11.66
C THR A 4 -10.62 6.68 -10.86
N GLY A 5 -9.66 7.61 -10.87
CA GLY A 5 -8.37 7.46 -10.23
C GLY A 5 -8.57 7.18 -8.75
N TYR A 6 -7.77 6.26 -8.21
CA TYR A 6 -7.73 6.06 -6.77
C TYR A 6 -7.29 7.37 -6.11
N ILE A 7 -8.13 7.92 -5.26
CA ILE A 7 -7.85 9.09 -4.44
C ILE A 7 -7.78 8.57 -3.00
N PRO A 8 -6.60 8.56 -2.35
CA PRO A 8 -6.48 8.19 -0.95
C PRO A 8 -7.34 9.09 -0.08
N THR A 9 -7.99 8.53 0.94
CA THR A 9 -8.75 9.32 1.90
C THR A 9 -7.82 10.05 2.86
N ASP A 10 -8.33 11.07 3.54
CA ASP A 10 -7.56 11.78 4.57
C ASP A 10 -7.18 10.85 5.73
N GLU A 11 -7.99 9.83 6.03
CA GLU A 11 -7.68 8.81 7.03
C GLU A 11 -6.49 7.93 6.61
N ASP A 12 -6.45 7.50 5.36
CA ASP A 12 -5.33 6.72 4.80
C ASP A 12 -4.03 7.52 4.84
N ILE A 13 -4.10 8.80 4.47
CA ILE A 13 -2.96 9.72 4.48
C ILE A 13 -2.47 9.89 5.92
N ALA A 14 -3.36 10.11 6.90
CA ALA A 14 -2.97 10.27 8.30
C ALA A 14 -2.40 8.98 8.91
N ALA A 15 -2.88 7.81 8.50
CA ALA A 15 -2.30 6.53 8.90
C ALA A 15 -0.87 6.37 8.34
N MET A 16 -0.68 6.66 7.05
CA MET A 16 0.63 6.58 6.40
C MET A 16 1.63 7.59 6.97
N VAL A 17 1.20 8.82 7.28
CA VAL A 17 2.08 9.81 7.94
C VAL A 17 2.55 9.30 9.31
N ARG A 18 1.67 8.73 10.13
CA ARG A 18 2.04 8.16 11.44
C ARG A 18 3.02 6.99 11.34
N ASP A 19 2.98 6.23 10.24
CA ASP A 19 3.94 5.18 9.98
C ASP A 19 5.31 5.77 9.58
N LEU A 20 5.30 6.76 8.67
CA LEU A 20 6.50 7.50 8.28
C LEU A 20 7.16 8.22 9.47
N GLU A 21 6.39 8.78 10.41
CA GLU A 21 6.93 9.37 11.64
C GLU A 21 7.82 8.41 12.45
N LYS A 22 7.61 7.09 12.31
CA LYS A 22 8.41 6.06 13.00
C LYS A 22 9.55 5.52 12.15
N ASN A 23 9.28 5.31 10.86
CA ASN A 23 10.17 4.56 9.96
C ASN A 23 11.00 5.47 9.05
N ASP A 24 10.47 6.65 8.70
CA ASP A 24 11.08 7.62 7.78
C ASP A 24 10.64 9.08 8.11
N PRO A 25 11.11 9.65 9.24
CA PRO A 25 10.59 10.92 9.75
C PRO A 25 10.86 12.12 8.84
N GLU A 26 11.89 12.05 7.99
CA GLU A 26 12.22 13.10 7.03
C GLU A 26 11.15 13.25 5.95
N ASN A 27 10.44 12.16 5.63
CA ASN A 27 9.39 12.12 4.63
C ASN A 27 7.97 12.05 5.22
N ALA A 28 7.82 12.17 6.54
CA ALA A 28 6.56 12.10 7.27
C ALA A 28 5.64 13.31 7.06
N ASN A 29 5.19 13.51 5.82
CA ASN A 29 4.27 14.57 5.44
C ASN A 29 3.12 14.05 4.56
N PRO A 30 1.96 14.73 4.55
CA PRO A 30 0.77 14.28 3.83
C PRO A 30 0.97 14.11 2.32
N GLU A 31 1.81 14.94 1.69
CA GLU A 31 2.06 14.90 0.24
C GLU A 31 2.82 13.63 -0.15
N TYR A 32 3.90 13.33 0.58
CA TYR A 32 4.66 12.11 0.36
C TYR A 32 3.83 10.84 0.64
N ALA A 33 3.08 10.84 1.75
CA ALA A 33 2.15 9.77 2.09
C ALA A 33 1.12 9.51 0.98
N ARG A 34 0.52 10.56 0.42
CA ARG A 34 -0.41 10.45 -0.71
C ARG A 34 0.26 9.80 -1.92
N GLN A 35 1.46 10.24 -2.28
CA GLN A 35 2.19 9.68 -3.43
C GLN A 35 2.54 8.20 -3.23
N MET A 36 2.94 7.80 -2.03
CA MET A 36 3.20 6.39 -1.70
C MET A 36 1.94 5.54 -1.84
N LEU A 37 0.80 5.99 -1.28
CA LEU A 37 -0.47 5.27 -1.36
C LEU A 37 -0.92 5.07 -2.82
N ILE A 38 -0.76 6.09 -3.66
CA ILE A 38 -1.06 6.01 -5.09
C ILE A 38 -0.12 5.01 -5.79
N LYS A 39 1.20 5.09 -5.53
CA LYS A 39 2.18 4.17 -6.11
C LYS A 39 1.94 2.72 -5.70
N MET A 40 1.67 2.46 -4.42
CA MET A 40 1.33 1.13 -3.92
C MET A 40 0.10 0.59 -4.63
N LYS A 41 -0.97 1.39 -4.79
CA LYS A 41 -2.18 0.94 -5.48
C LYS A 41 -1.94 0.62 -6.96
N LEU A 42 -1.10 1.41 -7.63
CA LEU A 42 -0.70 1.15 -9.02
C LEU A 42 0.15 -0.11 -9.12
N MET A 43 1.10 -0.31 -8.20
CA MET A 43 1.92 -1.52 -8.11
C MET A 43 1.06 -2.76 -7.87
N TYR A 44 0.11 -2.73 -6.94
CA TYR A 44 -0.84 -3.85 -6.74
C TYR A 44 -1.74 -4.10 -7.94
N ARG A 45 -2.12 -3.04 -8.67
CA ARG A 45 -2.87 -3.19 -9.93
C ARG A 45 -2.01 -3.83 -11.03
N GLU A 46 -0.71 -3.55 -11.04
CA GLU A 46 0.25 -4.18 -11.94
C GLU A 46 0.55 -5.61 -11.51
N LEU A 47 0.74 -5.88 -10.21
CA LEU A 47 0.89 -7.22 -9.64
C LEU A 47 -0.35 -8.08 -9.85
N GLY A 48 -1.56 -7.54 -9.68
CA GLY A 48 -2.80 -8.25 -10.03
C GLY A 48 -2.94 -8.54 -11.53
N LYS A 49 -2.10 -7.94 -12.38
CA LYS A 49 -1.93 -8.35 -13.79
C LYS A 49 -0.74 -9.30 -13.99
N ILE A 50 0.23 -9.31 -13.08
CA ILE A 50 1.38 -10.22 -13.04
C ILE A 50 0.97 -11.42 -12.17
N ASP A 51 0.20 -12.32 -12.77
CA ASP A 51 -0.26 -13.58 -12.19
C ASP A 51 -1.04 -13.48 -10.86
N GLU A 52 -2.36 -13.58 -10.98
CA GLU A 52 -3.29 -13.80 -9.87
C GLU A 52 -2.81 -14.94 -8.95
N GLU A 53 -2.16 -15.98 -9.50
CA GLU A 53 -1.53 -17.07 -8.73
C GLU A 53 -0.40 -16.60 -7.80
N LEU A 54 0.43 -15.64 -8.23
CA LEU A 54 1.53 -15.12 -7.42
C LEU A 54 1.00 -14.27 -6.26
N LEU A 55 -0.02 -13.45 -6.52
CA LEU A 55 -0.70 -12.66 -5.50
C LEU A 55 -1.36 -13.57 -4.44
N HIS A 56 -2.02 -14.64 -4.88
CA HIS A 56 -2.62 -15.63 -3.99
C HIS A 56 -1.57 -16.32 -3.12
N LYS A 57 -0.42 -16.69 -3.70
CA LYS A 57 0.67 -17.33 -2.98
C LYS A 57 1.31 -16.39 -1.94
N GLU A 58 1.58 -15.14 -2.28
CA GLU A 58 2.12 -14.15 -1.33
C GLU A 58 1.14 -13.85 -0.19
N MET A 59 -0.19 -13.80 -0.48
CA MET A 59 -1.21 -13.62 0.56
C MET A 59 -1.33 -14.82 1.50
N GLU A 60 -1.15 -16.05 0.99
CA GLU A 60 -1.09 -17.26 1.82
C GLU A 60 0.17 -17.29 2.69
N GLU A 61 1.33 -16.93 2.12
CA GLU A 61 2.60 -16.84 2.87
C GLU A 61 2.55 -15.77 3.98
N PHE A 62 1.93 -14.62 3.71
CA PHE A 62 1.75 -13.55 4.71
C PHE A 62 0.84 -13.98 5.87
N LYS A 63 -0.26 -14.69 5.58
CA LYS A 63 -1.17 -15.20 6.63
C LYS A 63 -0.54 -16.26 7.51
N HIS A 64 0.43 -17.01 6.99
CA HIS A 64 1.14 -18.03 7.77
C HIS A 64 2.15 -17.43 8.76
N GLN A 65 2.68 -16.24 8.49
CA GLN A 65 3.63 -15.57 9.40
C GLN A 65 2.98 -15.01 10.68
N ASP A 66 1.68 -14.69 10.67
CA ASP A 66 0.96 -14.23 11.88
C ASP A 66 0.43 -15.39 12.75
N SER A 67 0.71 -16.65 12.39
CA SER A 67 0.21 -17.84 13.10
C SER A 67 1.28 -18.64 13.87
N GLU A 68 2.52 -18.15 13.92
CA GLU A 68 3.57 -18.67 14.81
C GLU A 68 4.20 -17.54 15.63
N ASP A 69 3.45 -17.03 16.62
CA ASP A 69 3.91 -16.76 18.01
C ASP A 69 2.75 -16.26 18.90
#